data_AF-A0AA88Y6I3-F1
#
_entry.id   AF-A0AA88Y6I3-F1
#
_cell.length_a   1.000
_cell.length_b   1.000
_cell.length_c   1.000
_cell.angle_alpha   90.00
_cell.angle_beta   90.00
_cell.angle_gamma   90.00
#
_symmetry.space_group_name_H-M   'P 1'
#
loop_
_entity.id
_entity.type
_entity.pdbx_description
1 polymer ?
#
loop_
_entity_poly.entity_id
_entity_poly.type
_entity_poly.pdbx_seq_one_letter_code
_entity_poly.pdbx_strand_id
1 'polypeptide(L)'
;MDYQNQQYHELCNLHLGDDYFLSAKDKDGEIQIHLRQFQRFTKEGKLYPTKKGLYFSPSDWLVFESYVETVDHAFQSRASLTADQRWYIANDIHVTVNTSYPTVDIRRFWKPNGDDSDYVPTKNGVSLNYRRWDALKDVVKILREFIPELDNAAIISNVVPFNNAMQEVPLVHSEDQASHVIDTEYSRYDQMY
;
A
#
# COMPACT_ATOMS: atom_id res chain seq x y z
N MET A 1 28.88 14.26 -23.59
CA MET A 1 27.45 14.00 -23.30
C MET A 1 27.06 14.98 -22.22
N ASP A 2 26.52 16.11 -22.63
CA ASP A 2 26.11 17.16 -21.71
C ASP A 2 24.86 16.68 -20.96
N TYR A 3 25.00 16.47 -19.65
CA TYR A 3 23.86 16.36 -18.76
C TYR A 3 23.16 17.71 -18.78
N GLN A 4 22.12 17.85 -19.61
CA GLN A 4 21.27 19.03 -19.55
C GLN A 4 20.74 19.17 -18.12
N ASN A 5 21.00 20.34 -17.57
CA ASN A 5 20.61 20.75 -16.22
C ASN A 5 19.08 20.80 -16.20
N GLN A 6 18.41 19.68 -15.86
CA GLN A 6 16.96 19.68 -15.67
C GLN A 6 16.64 20.70 -14.57
N GLN A 7 15.96 21.78 -14.94
CA GLN A 7 15.50 22.76 -13.98
C GLN A 7 14.27 22.18 -13.26
N TYR A 8 14.48 21.78 -12.01
CA TYR A 8 13.38 21.48 -11.11
C TYR A 8 13.04 22.76 -10.36
N HIS A 9 11.78 23.18 -10.42
CA HIS A 9 11.26 24.21 -9.52
C HIS A 9 10.58 23.52 -8.33
N GLU A 10 11.12 23.70 -7.13
CA GLU A 10 10.57 23.10 -5.91
C GLU A 10 9.39 23.95 -5.41
N LEU A 11 8.21 23.35 -5.33
CA LEU A 11 6.98 23.99 -4.86
C LEU A 11 6.85 23.87 -3.33
N CYS A 12 7.18 22.70 -2.79
CA CYS A 12 7.22 22.46 -1.35
C CYS A 12 8.16 21.32 -0.98
N ASN A 13 8.57 21.29 0.29
CA ASN A 13 9.36 20.20 0.87
C ASN A 13 8.98 19.99 2.34
N LEU A 14 8.06 19.06 2.56
CA LEU A 14 7.38 18.83 3.84
C LEU A 14 8.02 17.64 4.57
N HIS A 15 8.45 17.86 5.80
CA HIS A 15 9.18 16.87 6.60
C HIS A 15 8.22 15.86 7.26
N LEU A 16 8.48 14.57 7.08
CA LEU A 16 7.64 13.47 7.62
C LEU A 16 8.23 12.81 8.87
N GLY A 17 9.45 13.19 9.26
CA GLY A 17 10.19 12.57 10.36
C GLY A 17 11.53 11.98 9.91
N ASP A 18 12.55 12.17 10.75
CA ASP A 18 13.94 11.76 10.50
C ASP A 18 14.50 12.35 9.20
N ASP A 19 14.74 11.53 8.18
CA ASP A 19 15.21 11.97 6.88
C ASP A 19 14.16 11.66 5.78
N TYR A 20 12.86 11.64 6.10
CA TYR A 20 11.78 11.41 5.12
C TYR A 20 11.03 12.70 4.79
N PHE A 21 10.75 12.89 3.51
CA PHE A 21 10.10 14.10 3.00
C PHE A 21 9.05 13.77 1.95
N LEU A 22 7.99 14.58 1.93
CA LEU A 22 7.05 14.74 0.83
C LEU A 22 7.34 16.08 0.15
N SER A 23 7.73 16.08 -1.12
CA SER A 23 8.06 17.30 -1.86
C SER A 23 7.34 17.35 -3.19
N ALA A 24 6.82 18.52 -3.57
CA ALA A 24 6.26 18.75 -4.89
C ALA A 24 7.24 19.56 -5.75
N LYS A 25 7.40 19.16 -7.01
CA LYS A 25 8.32 19.80 -7.95
C LYS A 25 7.65 19.94 -9.30
N ASP A 26 7.81 21.09 -9.93
CA ASP A 26 7.55 21.27 -11.35
C ASP A 26 8.82 20.87 -12.11
N LYS A 27 8.64 19.92 -13.03
CA LYS A 27 9.66 19.47 -13.96
C LYS A 27 9.14 19.68 -15.38
N ASP A 28 9.62 20.73 -16.03
CA ASP A 28 9.31 21.03 -17.42
C ASP A 28 7.78 21.20 -17.69
N GLY A 29 7.04 21.75 -16.73
CA GLY A 29 5.59 21.92 -16.76
C GLY A 29 4.81 20.72 -16.20
N GLU A 30 5.49 19.65 -15.80
CA GLU A 30 4.87 18.48 -15.18
C GLU A 30 5.14 18.45 -13.66
N ILE A 31 4.04 18.50 -12.90
CA ILE A 31 4.12 18.40 -11.44
C ILE A 31 4.40 16.96 -11.03
N GLN A 32 5.38 16.78 -10.15
CA GLN A 32 5.75 15.50 -9.55
C GLN A 32 5.72 15.61 -8.03
N ILE A 33 4.98 14.72 -7.38
CA ILE A 33 4.87 14.66 -5.92
C ILE A 33 5.76 13.51 -5.44
N HIS A 34 6.92 13.83 -4.87
CA HIS A 34 7.94 12.87 -4.43
C HIS A 34 7.74 12.52 -2.95
N LEU A 35 7.75 11.22 -2.65
CA LEU A 35 7.83 10.67 -1.30
C LEU A 35 9.16 9.92 -1.17
N ARG A 36 10.10 10.46 -0.38
CA ARG A 36 11.50 10.04 -0.46
C ARG A 36 12.26 10.11 0.86
N GLN A 37 13.16 9.15 1.05
CA GLN A 37 14.19 9.20 2.07
C GLN A 37 15.42 9.96 1.57
N PHE A 38 15.95 10.83 2.42
CA PHE A 38 17.17 11.59 2.25
C PHE A 38 18.29 10.97 3.07
N GLN A 39 19.53 11.32 2.75
CA GLN A 39 20.71 10.93 3.49
C GLN A 39 21.60 12.14 3.73
N ARG A 40 22.25 12.17 4.89
CA ARG A 40 23.25 13.17 5.24
C ARG A 40 24.59 12.76 4.64
N PHE A 41 25.16 13.61 3.78
CA PHE A 41 26.42 13.32 3.10
C PHE A 41 27.63 14.06 3.67
N THR A 42 27.42 15.11 4.46
CA THR A 42 28.53 15.91 5.01
C THR A 42 28.40 16.11 6.51
N LYS A 43 29.53 16.43 7.17
CA LYS A 43 29.55 16.87 8.57
C LYS A 43 28.72 18.15 8.79
N GLU A 44 28.43 18.90 7.74
CA GLU A 44 27.59 20.11 7.79
C GLU A 44 26.09 19.79 7.87
N GLY A 45 25.70 18.50 7.84
CA GLY A 45 24.31 18.08 8.04
C GLY A 45 23.41 18.27 6.81
N LYS A 46 23.98 18.54 5.63
CA LYS A 46 23.21 18.71 4.39
C LYS A 46 22.56 17.39 3.94
N LEU A 47 21.26 17.46 3.66
CA LEU A 47 20.43 16.35 3.22
C LEU A 47 20.38 16.27 1.69
N TYR A 48 20.50 15.05 1.17
CA TYR A 48 20.38 14.76 -0.26
C TYR A 48 19.36 13.65 -0.51
N PRO A 49 18.53 13.75 -1.57
CA PRO A 49 17.55 12.73 -1.90
C PRO A 49 18.26 11.42 -2.29
N THR A 50 17.83 10.29 -1.71
CA THR A 50 18.35 8.96 -2.09
C THR A 50 17.50 8.33 -3.18
N LYS A 51 17.92 7.18 -3.72
CA LYS A 51 17.07 6.37 -4.61
C LYS A 51 15.86 5.74 -3.88
N LYS A 52 15.84 5.70 -2.54
CA LYS A 52 14.73 5.15 -1.75
C LYS A 52 13.58 6.15 -1.69
N GLY A 53 12.61 5.92 -2.55
CA GLY A 53 11.42 6.74 -2.67
C GLY A 53 10.75 6.51 -4.01
N LEU A 54 9.68 7.23 -4.24
CA LEU A 54 8.95 7.25 -5.50
C LEU A 54 8.34 8.63 -5.71
N TYR A 55 7.73 8.82 -6.86
CA TYR A 55 6.94 10.01 -7.14
C TYR A 55 5.60 9.59 -7.75
N PHE A 56 4.63 10.46 -7.59
CA PHE A 56 3.29 10.41 -8.19
C PHE A 56 3.16 11.55 -9.19
N SER A 57 2.42 11.31 -10.27
CA SER A 57 1.75 12.38 -11.00
C SER A 57 0.60 12.95 -10.14
N PRO A 58 0.02 14.10 -10.50
CA PRO A 58 -1.15 14.63 -9.79
C PRO A 58 -2.33 13.64 -9.79
N SER A 59 -2.58 12.95 -10.91
CA SER A 59 -3.66 11.96 -11.01
C SER A 59 -3.43 10.75 -10.10
N ASP A 60 -2.21 10.21 -10.09
CA ASP A 60 -1.86 9.06 -9.24
C ASP A 60 -1.95 9.43 -7.76
N TRP A 61 -1.58 10.68 -7.43
CA TRP A 61 -1.68 11.21 -6.08
C TRP A 61 -3.13 11.28 -5.60
N LEU A 62 -4.06 11.74 -6.43
CA LEU A 62 -5.47 11.78 -6.06
C LEU A 62 -6.04 10.39 -5.77
N VAL A 63 -5.61 9.37 -6.53
CA VAL A 63 -5.97 7.98 -6.22
C VAL A 63 -5.38 7.60 -4.87
N PHE A 64 -4.09 7.85 -4.62
CA PHE A 64 -3.45 7.58 -3.34
C PHE A 64 -4.18 8.25 -2.17
N GLU A 65 -4.49 9.55 -2.31
CA GLU A 65 -5.20 10.36 -1.33
C GLU A 65 -6.56 9.75 -0.96
N SER A 66 -7.32 9.26 -1.95
CA SER A 66 -8.60 8.60 -1.71
C SER A 66 -8.51 7.31 -0.87
N TYR A 67 -7.34 6.65 -0.84
CA TYR A 67 -7.11 5.45 -0.03
C TYR A 67 -6.58 5.76 1.37
N VAL A 68 -6.19 7.00 1.68
CA VAL A 68 -5.51 7.33 2.96
C VAL A 68 -6.32 6.89 4.17
N GLU A 69 -7.63 7.17 4.21
CA GLU A 69 -8.49 6.77 5.33
C GLU A 69 -8.65 5.24 5.44
N THR A 70 -8.83 4.56 4.30
CA THR A 70 -8.93 3.09 4.24
C THR A 70 -7.66 2.42 4.75
N VAL A 71 -6.50 2.90 4.31
CA VAL A 71 -5.18 2.42 4.72
C VAL A 71 -4.96 2.71 6.20
N ASP A 72 -5.32 3.90 6.68
CA ASP A 72 -5.18 4.26 8.08
C ASP A 72 -6.02 3.34 8.97
N HIS A 73 -7.29 3.12 8.64
CA HIS A 73 -8.14 2.20 9.38
C HIS A 73 -7.54 0.78 9.47
N ALA A 74 -7.05 0.24 8.35
CA ALA A 74 -6.37 -1.06 8.33
C ALA A 74 -5.08 -1.05 9.15
N PHE A 75 -4.32 0.04 9.14
CA PHE A 75 -3.07 0.17 9.88
C PHE A 75 -3.28 0.30 11.40
N GLN A 76 -4.34 0.99 11.83
CA GLN A 76 -4.73 1.07 13.24
C GLN A 76 -5.30 -0.27 13.75
N SER A 77 -6.03 -1.00 12.90
CA SER A 77 -6.60 -2.32 13.22
C SER A 77 -5.68 -3.51 12.89
N ARG A 78 -4.41 -3.24 12.55
CA ARG A 78 -3.41 -4.20 12.03
C ARG A 78 -3.25 -5.46 12.87
N ALA A 79 -3.37 -5.36 14.19
CA ALA A 79 -3.27 -6.50 15.10
C ALA A 79 -4.38 -7.55 14.89
N SER A 80 -5.47 -7.17 14.24
CA SER A 80 -6.61 -8.05 13.91
C SER A 80 -6.52 -8.63 12.50
N LEU A 81 -5.55 -8.21 11.69
CA LEU A 81 -5.39 -8.69 10.32
C LEU A 81 -4.70 -10.06 10.30
N THR A 82 -5.26 -10.99 9.53
CA THR A 82 -4.69 -12.33 9.34
C THR A 82 -3.65 -12.38 8.22
N ALA A 83 -3.61 -11.36 7.35
CA ALA A 83 -2.67 -11.22 6.25
C ALA A 83 -2.44 -9.75 5.88
N ASP A 84 -1.31 -9.47 5.24
CA ASP A 84 -0.99 -8.15 4.68
C ASP A 84 -2.12 -7.66 3.77
N GLN A 85 -2.54 -6.42 3.96
CA GLN A 85 -3.56 -5.78 3.12
C GLN A 85 -2.85 -4.90 2.10
N ARG A 86 -3.19 -5.06 0.81
CA ARG A 86 -2.53 -4.36 -0.29
C ARG A 86 -3.55 -3.73 -1.23
N TRP A 87 -3.34 -2.47 -1.57
CA TRP A 87 -4.11 -1.72 -2.54
C TRP A 87 -3.23 -1.33 -3.72
N TYR A 88 -3.72 -1.53 -4.93
CA TYR A 88 -3.15 -0.93 -6.13
C TYR A 88 -3.60 0.53 -6.23
N ILE A 89 -2.66 1.43 -6.46
CA ILE A 89 -2.92 2.86 -6.62
C ILE A 89 -2.94 3.21 -8.10
N ALA A 90 -1.76 3.26 -8.72
CA ALA A 90 -1.56 3.60 -10.13
C ALA A 90 -0.10 3.34 -10.51
N ASN A 91 0.19 3.12 -11.80
CA ASN A 91 1.57 3.04 -12.31
C ASN A 91 2.47 2.06 -11.52
N ASP A 92 1.92 0.88 -11.25
CA ASP A 92 2.51 -0.20 -10.44
C ASP A 92 2.84 0.20 -8.99
N ILE A 93 2.31 1.31 -8.50
CA ILE A 93 2.44 1.70 -7.10
C ILE A 93 1.37 0.95 -6.30
N HIS A 94 1.82 0.27 -5.25
CA HIS A 94 0.94 -0.32 -4.25
C HIS A 94 1.23 0.27 -2.87
N VAL A 95 0.18 0.30 -2.06
CA VAL A 95 0.25 0.55 -0.62
C VAL A 95 -0.03 -0.75 0.10
N THR A 96 0.82 -1.15 1.04
CA THR A 96 0.67 -2.37 1.83
C THR A 96 0.72 -2.06 3.32
N VAL A 97 -0.26 -2.52 4.08
CA VAL A 97 -0.20 -2.60 5.54
C VAL A 97 0.39 -3.95 5.91
N ASN A 98 1.57 -3.93 6.53
CA ASN A 98 2.31 -5.13 6.86
C ASN A 98 1.90 -5.68 8.24
N THR A 99 1.56 -6.97 8.36
CA THR A 99 1.18 -7.55 9.67
C THR A 99 2.40 -7.88 10.52
N SER A 100 3.54 -8.19 9.90
CA SER A 100 4.80 -8.54 10.60
C SER A 100 5.50 -7.31 11.20
N TYR A 101 5.44 -6.16 10.52
CA TYR A 101 6.08 -4.91 10.93
C TYR A 101 5.06 -3.77 10.98
N PRO A 102 5.08 -2.89 12.01
CA PRO A 102 4.13 -1.79 12.14
C PRO A 102 4.47 -0.66 11.16
N THR A 103 4.31 -0.96 9.86
CA THR A 103 4.60 -0.04 8.77
C THR A 103 3.55 -0.08 7.67
N VAL A 104 3.37 1.07 7.03
CA VAL A 104 2.73 1.22 5.73
C VAL A 104 3.83 1.30 4.67
N ASP A 105 3.86 0.33 3.76
CA ASP A 105 4.79 0.28 2.64
C ASP A 105 4.15 0.90 1.41
N ILE A 106 4.77 1.94 0.85
CA ILE A 106 4.32 2.60 -0.39
C ILE A 106 5.42 2.39 -1.41
N ARG A 107 5.17 1.56 -2.44
CA ARG A 107 6.24 0.99 -3.26
C ARG A 107 5.80 0.69 -4.68
N ARG A 108 6.71 0.86 -5.64
CA ARG A 108 6.53 0.38 -7.01
C ARG A 108 6.79 -1.12 -7.08
N PHE A 109 5.91 -1.82 -7.74
CA PHE A 109 6.02 -3.23 -8.07
C PHE A 109 6.46 -3.38 -9.52
N TRP A 110 6.97 -4.56 -9.84
CA TRP A 110 7.32 -4.93 -11.20
C TRP A 110 6.79 -6.34 -11.44
N LYS A 111 6.20 -6.56 -12.62
CA LYS A 111 5.79 -7.88 -13.06
C LYS A 111 6.91 -8.50 -13.92
N PRO A 112 7.47 -9.66 -13.53
CA PRO A 112 8.41 -10.39 -14.37
C PRO A 112 7.81 -10.76 -15.74
N ASN A 113 8.68 -11.03 -16.71
CA ASN A 113 8.22 -11.51 -18.01
C ASN A 113 7.65 -12.93 -17.85
N GLY A 114 6.36 -13.09 -18.15
CA GLY A 114 5.60 -14.33 -18.01
C GLY A 114 4.20 -14.04 -17.48
N ASP A 115 3.17 -14.51 -18.19
CA ASP A 115 1.77 -14.16 -17.89
C ASP A 115 1.35 -14.56 -16.48
N ASP A 116 1.90 -15.68 -15.97
CA ASP A 116 1.62 -16.26 -14.66
C ASP A 116 2.53 -15.77 -13.52
N SER A 117 3.35 -14.75 -13.74
CA SER A 117 4.27 -14.26 -12.70
C SER A 117 3.60 -13.26 -11.75
N ASP A 118 3.86 -13.43 -10.45
CA ASP A 118 3.38 -12.51 -9.41
C ASP A 118 4.12 -11.16 -9.46
N TYR A 119 3.42 -10.09 -9.09
CA TYR A 119 4.01 -8.77 -8.91
C TYR A 119 5.01 -8.78 -7.76
N VAL A 120 6.23 -8.31 -8.03
CA VAL A 120 7.35 -8.28 -7.06
C VAL A 120 7.63 -6.85 -6.62
N PRO A 121 7.76 -6.58 -5.30
CA PRO A 121 8.11 -5.25 -4.79
C PRO A 121 9.54 -4.86 -5.21
N THR A 122 9.71 -3.63 -5.73
CA THR A 122 11.04 -3.11 -6.09
C THR A 122 11.70 -2.37 -4.92
N LYS A 123 12.97 -1.95 -5.06
CA LYS A 123 13.64 -1.08 -4.07
C LYS A 123 13.07 0.36 -4.05
N ASN A 124 12.25 0.74 -5.02
CA ASN A 124 11.69 2.08 -5.17
C ASN A 124 10.41 2.22 -4.33
N GLY A 125 10.56 2.79 -3.14
CA GLY A 125 9.46 3.05 -2.23
C GLY A 125 9.95 3.43 -0.85
N VAL A 126 9.00 3.63 0.05
CA VAL A 126 9.23 3.94 1.46
C VAL A 126 8.42 3.02 2.35
N SER A 127 8.89 2.87 3.59
CA SER A 127 8.20 2.15 4.66
C SER A 127 8.02 3.13 5.81
N LEU A 128 6.77 3.46 6.12
CA LEU A 128 6.40 4.49 7.09
C LEU A 128 5.87 3.81 8.36
N ASN A 129 6.49 4.08 9.50
CA ASN A 129 5.94 3.66 10.80
C ASN A 129 4.78 4.58 11.21
N TYR A 130 4.12 4.29 12.34
CA TYR A 130 3.03 5.12 12.89
C TYR A 130 3.31 6.62 12.84
N ARG A 131 4.42 7.07 13.42
CA ARG A 131 4.77 8.50 13.45
C ARG A 131 4.87 9.12 12.05
N ARG A 132 5.52 8.44 11.10
CA ARG A 132 5.70 8.97 9.73
C ARG A 132 4.41 8.88 8.91
N TRP A 133 3.57 7.89 9.18
CA TRP A 133 2.25 7.76 8.56
C TRP A 133 1.31 8.86 9.03
N ASP A 134 1.27 9.15 10.35
CA ASP A 134 0.52 10.28 10.88
C ASP A 134 0.99 11.62 10.29
N ALA A 135 2.32 11.83 10.25
CA ALA A 135 2.88 13.01 9.60
C ALA A 135 2.49 13.09 8.11
N LEU A 136 2.46 11.96 7.38
CA LEU A 136 2.01 11.93 5.99
C LEU A 136 0.55 12.37 5.86
N LYS A 137 -0.36 11.87 6.71
CA LYS A 137 -1.78 12.26 6.72
C LYS A 137 -1.97 13.75 6.94
N ASP A 138 -1.16 14.35 7.82
CA ASP A 138 -1.22 15.79 8.08
C ASP A 138 -0.73 16.59 6.88
N VAL A 139 0.39 16.21 6.26
CA VAL A 139 0.91 16.94 5.10
C VAL A 139 0.06 16.74 3.84
N VAL A 140 -0.65 15.62 3.70
CA VAL A 140 -1.60 15.39 2.59
C VAL A 140 -2.64 16.50 2.54
N LYS A 141 -3.15 16.94 3.70
CA LYS A 141 -4.14 18.03 3.80
C LYS A 141 -3.57 19.38 3.36
N ILE A 142 -2.28 19.61 3.64
CA ILE A 142 -1.60 20.87 3.36
C ILE A 142 -1.07 20.90 1.91
N LEU A 143 -0.81 19.74 1.30
CA LEU A 143 -0.19 19.67 -0.03
C LEU A 143 -0.99 20.43 -1.11
N ARG A 144 -2.32 20.43 -1.01
CA ARG A 144 -3.22 21.14 -1.93
C ARG A 144 -2.97 22.66 -1.95
N GLU A 145 -2.49 23.23 -0.84
CA GLU A 145 -2.12 24.66 -0.77
C GLU A 145 -0.94 25.01 -1.69
N PHE A 146 -0.10 24.02 -2.02
CA PHE A 146 1.09 24.20 -2.88
C PHE A 146 0.86 23.74 -4.32
N ILE A 147 -0.21 23.00 -4.60
CA ILE A 147 -0.51 22.41 -5.91
C ILE A 147 -1.99 22.65 -6.24
N PRO A 148 -2.36 23.86 -6.70
CA PRO A 148 -3.74 24.19 -7.07
C PRO A 148 -4.33 23.27 -8.15
N GLU A 149 -3.48 22.64 -8.96
CA GLU A 149 -3.86 21.66 -9.98
C GLU A 149 -4.55 20.43 -9.39
N LEU A 150 -4.29 20.09 -8.11
CA LEU A 150 -4.97 18.98 -7.43
C LEU A 150 -6.46 19.24 -7.19
N ASP A 151 -6.91 20.50 -7.21
CA ASP A 151 -8.33 20.83 -7.06
C ASP A 151 -9.08 20.76 -8.40
N ASN A 152 -8.35 20.86 -9.51
CA ASN A 152 -8.90 20.79 -10.87
C ASN A 152 -8.72 19.42 -11.54
N ALA A 153 -7.85 18.57 -10.99
CA ALA A 153 -7.58 17.25 -11.52
C ALA A 153 -8.72 16.28 -11.16
N ALA A 154 -9.24 15.58 -12.17
CA ALA A 154 -10.21 14.51 -11.96
C ALA A 154 -9.50 13.21 -11.58
N ILE A 155 -10.10 12.42 -10.68
CA ILE A 155 -9.70 11.02 -10.47
C ILE A 155 -9.98 10.28 -11.79
N ILE A 156 -8.94 9.80 -12.47
CA ILE A 156 -9.11 8.96 -13.66
C ILE A 156 -9.50 7.57 -13.16
N SER A 157 -10.81 7.29 -13.14
CA SER A 157 -11.44 6.12 -12.50
C SER A 157 -11.24 4.78 -13.24
N ASN A 158 -10.16 4.60 -13.99
CA ASN A 158 -9.89 3.30 -14.65
C ASN A 158 -9.26 2.27 -13.71
N VAL A 159 -9.11 2.60 -12.42
CA VAL A 159 -8.57 1.71 -11.40
C VAL A 159 -9.71 0.95 -10.74
N VAL A 160 -9.99 -0.25 -11.25
CA VAL A 160 -10.81 -1.22 -10.52
C VAL A 160 -10.01 -1.61 -9.27
N PRO A 161 -10.57 -1.51 -8.04
CA PRO A 161 -9.90 -2.03 -6.86
C PRO A 161 -9.66 -3.53 -7.08
N PHE A 162 -8.40 -3.93 -7.11
CA PHE A 162 -8.02 -5.34 -7.07
C PHE A 162 -8.29 -5.84 -5.65
N ASN A 163 -9.55 -6.19 -5.37
CA ASN A 163 -9.92 -6.90 -4.17
C ASN A 163 -9.33 -8.31 -4.29
N ASN A 164 -8.15 -8.53 -3.69
CA ASN A 164 -7.70 -9.88 -3.36
C ASN A 164 -8.48 -10.39 -2.14
N ALA A 165 -9.79 -10.53 -2.29
CA ALA A 165 -10.49 -11.62 -1.65
C ALA A 165 -10.49 -12.78 -2.66
N MET A 166 -10.20 -13.99 -2.21
CA MET A 166 -10.24 -15.26 -2.96
C MET A 166 -8.90 -15.70 -3.60
N GLN A 167 -7.98 -16.19 -2.76
CA GLN A 167 -7.57 -17.58 -2.98
C GLN A 167 -8.66 -18.43 -2.33
N GLU A 168 -9.52 -19.04 -3.16
CA GLU A 168 -10.46 -20.06 -2.69
C GLU A 168 -9.66 -21.22 -2.09
N VAL A 169 -9.84 -21.43 -0.78
CA VAL A 169 -9.52 -22.72 -0.17
C VAL A 169 -10.61 -23.69 -0.63
N PRO A 170 -10.30 -24.87 -1.19
CA PRO A 170 -11.33 -25.79 -1.64
C PRO A 170 -12.26 -26.16 -0.47
N LEU A 171 -13.56 -25.94 -0.67
CA LEU A 171 -14.63 -26.46 0.17
C LEU A 171 -14.49 -27.98 0.28
N VAL A 172 -14.12 -28.46 1.47
CA VAL A 172 -14.34 -29.85 1.85
C VAL A 172 -15.85 -30.04 1.94
N HIS A 173 -16.43 -30.68 0.92
CA HIS A 173 -17.79 -31.18 0.98
C HIS A 173 -17.89 -32.25 2.09
N SER A 174 -18.46 -31.87 3.23
CA SER A 174 -19.08 -32.83 4.14
C SER A 174 -20.49 -33.11 3.63
N GLU A 175 -20.66 -34.21 2.90
CA GLU A 175 -21.98 -34.80 2.72
C GLU A 175 -22.22 -35.88 3.78
N ASP A 176 -23.25 -35.61 4.59
CA ASP A 176 -23.99 -36.55 5.41
C ASP A 176 -24.42 -37.78 4.61
N GLN A 177 -24.22 -38.98 5.17
CA GLN A 177 -25.11 -40.10 4.93
C GLN A 177 -25.42 -40.83 6.24
N ALA A 178 -26.51 -40.39 6.87
CA ALA A 178 -27.32 -41.25 7.70
C ALA A 178 -28.29 -42.02 6.78
N SER A 179 -28.12 -43.35 6.70
CA SER A 179 -29.20 -44.23 6.24
C SER A 179 -29.26 -45.48 7.11
N HIS A 180 -30.42 -45.64 7.74
CA HIS A 180 -30.90 -46.84 8.42
C HIS A 180 -30.52 -48.15 7.74
N VAL A 181 -30.04 -49.10 8.55
CA VAL A 181 -30.31 -50.53 8.36
C VAL A 181 -30.88 -51.04 9.69
N ILE A 182 -32.06 -51.63 9.61
CA ILE A 182 -32.79 -52.31 10.68
C ILE A 182 -32.49 -53.81 10.60
N ASP A 183 -32.68 -54.50 11.73
CA ASP A 183 -32.70 -55.96 11.95
C ASP A 183 -31.33 -56.66 12.03
N THR A 184 -30.99 -57.51 13.01
CA THR A 184 -31.76 -58.19 14.06
C THR A 184 -30.78 -58.82 15.09
N GLU A 185 -31.31 -59.15 16.28
CA GLU A 185 -30.88 -60.25 17.18
C GLU A 185 -29.63 -60.12 18.09
N TYR A 186 -29.91 -59.97 19.40
CA TYR A 186 -29.51 -60.80 20.58
C TYR A 186 -29.36 -59.89 21.82
N SER A 187 -30.39 -59.68 22.64
CA SER A 187 -30.85 -60.57 23.73
C SER A 187 -29.73 -61.07 24.65
N ARG A 188 -29.49 -60.36 25.77
CA ARG A 188 -29.54 -60.84 27.16
C ARG A 188 -28.85 -59.86 28.11
N TYR A 189 -29.34 -59.84 29.35
CA TYR A 189 -28.93 -59.07 30.53
C TYR A 189 -29.57 -57.68 30.68
N ASP A 190 -30.80 -57.67 31.21
CA ASP A 190 -31.05 -57.12 32.55
C ASP A 190 -32.55 -57.19 32.89
N GLN A 191 -32.91 -58.07 33.83
CA GLN A 191 -34.02 -57.93 34.79
C GLN A 191 -34.17 -59.22 35.60
N MET A 192 -33.78 -59.19 36.87
CA MET A 192 -34.48 -59.84 37.99
C MET A 192 -34.14 -59.07 39.28
N TYR A 193 -34.99 -58.09 39.59
CA TYR A 193 -35.87 -58.19 40.75
C TYR A 193 -37.31 -58.16 40.24
#